data_AF-A0A0M9WWR4-F1
#
_entry.id   AF-A0A0M9WWR4-F1
#
_cell.length_a   1.000
_cell.length_b   1.000
_cell.length_c   1.000
_cell.angle_alpha   90.00
_cell.angle_beta   90.00
_cell.angle_gamma   90.00
#
_symmetry.space_group_name_H-M   'P 1'
#
loop_
_entity.id
_entity.type
_entity.pdbx_description
1 polymer ?
#
loop_
_entity_poly.entity_id
_entity_poly.type
_entity_poly.pdbx_seq_one_letter_code
_entity_poly.pdbx_strand_id
1 'polypeptide(L)'
;MTNIHVCTAQESQYVDMEICKQPRTEVAKKATTRMVVESLVDQLLASNLISNERLFDQIFYNKDIIWIQNESFNGHLFAKANITDQLKTKTNDFMMYMPTNPIVYEVNGEHYHLITRIDSTRAKPNLERLSQVPKAILSAARVNDLLCSIVMRFYETYLEDLSTSDEAKQENAKLINFVEREFKQFLQAVSELNDYHLNWHPRGNGHELLLELIDNLQLLKSRPGKVIIDFSNAHGYIVVEPSYRFIKQDGETVQAL
;
A
#
# COMPACT_ATOMS: atom_id res chain seq x y z
N MET A 1 39.52 24.58 -20.46
CA MET A 1 38.48 23.74 -21.09
C MET A 1 38.16 22.64 -20.11
N THR A 2 36.96 22.66 -19.54
CA THR A 2 36.55 21.76 -18.44
C THR A 2 35.89 20.54 -19.06
N ASN A 3 36.47 19.36 -18.86
CA ASN A 3 35.91 18.10 -19.35
C ASN A 3 34.63 17.79 -18.59
N ILE A 4 33.49 17.91 -19.27
CA ILE A 4 32.20 17.44 -18.77
C ILE A 4 32.22 15.92 -18.94
N HIS A 5 32.38 15.19 -17.83
CA HIS A 5 32.09 13.76 -17.82
C HIS A 5 30.58 13.57 -17.96
N VAL A 6 30.16 13.20 -19.16
CA VAL A 6 28.82 12.71 -19.43
C VAL A 6 28.76 11.31 -18.81
N CYS A 7 28.15 11.19 -17.63
CA CYS A 7 27.70 9.90 -17.13
C CYS A 7 26.59 9.41 -18.06
N THR A 8 26.91 8.50 -18.96
CA THR A 8 25.90 7.65 -19.60
C THR A 8 25.30 6.78 -18.51
N ALA A 9 24.06 7.09 -18.10
CA ALA A 9 23.26 6.17 -17.30
C ALA A 9 23.14 4.86 -18.09
N GLN A 10 23.75 3.79 -17.58
CA GLN A 10 23.40 2.45 -18.05
C GLN A 10 21.95 2.23 -17.66
N GLU A 11 21.04 2.25 -18.65
CA GLU A 11 19.70 1.71 -18.50
C GLU A 11 19.86 0.21 -18.20
N SER A 12 19.82 -0.15 -16.92
CA SER A 12 19.52 -1.53 -16.55
C SER A 12 18.12 -1.83 -17.09
N GLN A 13 18.01 -2.83 -17.98
CA GLN A 13 16.71 -3.39 -18.36
C GLN A 13 16.11 -4.06 -17.13
N TYR A 14 15.49 -3.26 -16.27
CA TYR A 14 14.64 -3.74 -15.19
C TYR A 14 13.35 -4.24 -15.84
N VAL A 15 13.14 -5.56 -15.84
CA VAL A 15 11.82 -6.11 -16.14
C VAL A 15 11.03 -6.00 -14.84
N ASP A 16 10.47 -4.82 -14.59
CA ASP A 16 9.55 -4.65 -13.48
C ASP A 16 8.31 -5.50 -13.74
N MET A 17 7.72 -6.01 -12.67
CA MET A 17 6.39 -6.59 -12.72
C MET A 17 5.42 -5.56 -13.32
N GLU A 18 4.60 -5.96 -14.29
CA GLU A 18 3.56 -5.10 -14.83
C GLU A 18 2.28 -5.30 -14.02
N ILE A 19 1.75 -4.21 -13.43
CA ILE A 19 0.45 -4.21 -12.75
C ILE A 19 -0.46 -3.18 -13.42
N CYS A 20 -1.46 -3.67 -14.15
CA CYS A 20 -2.39 -2.83 -14.91
C CYS A 20 -3.83 -3.04 -14.43
N LYS A 21 -4.52 -1.95 -14.08
CA LYS A 21 -5.94 -2.01 -13.75
C LYS A 21 -6.78 -2.16 -15.01
N GLN A 22 -7.71 -3.12 -15.01
CA GLN A 22 -8.62 -3.27 -16.13
C GLN A 22 -9.72 -2.20 -16.12
N PRO A 23 -10.11 -1.67 -17.30
CA PRO A 23 -11.19 -0.70 -17.39
C PRO A 23 -12.49 -1.28 -16.85
N ARG A 24 -13.21 -0.50 -16.03
CA ARG A 24 -14.53 -0.88 -15.52
C ARG A 24 -15.47 0.31 -15.53
N THR A 25 -16.75 0.07 -15.76
CA THR A 25 -17.80 1.08 -15.63
C THR A 25 -18.31 1.08 -14.20
N GLU A 26 -18.10 2.19 -13.49
CA GLU A 26 -18.62 2.38 -12.14
C GLU A 26 -20.06 2.92 -12.18
N VAL A 27 -20.97 2.26 -11.47
CA VAL A 27 -22.41 2.59 -11.47
C VAL A 27 -22.82 3.33 -10.18
N ALA A 28 -21.91 3.51 -9.23
CA ALA A 28 -22.20 4.08 -7.91
C ALA A 28 -22.12 5.62 -7.90
N LYS A 29 -23.11 6.29 -7.28
CA LYS A 29 -23.18 7.76 -7.14
C LYS A 29 -22.44 8.33 -5.92
N LYS A 30 -21.90 7.49 -5.02
CA LYS A 30 -21.19 7.89 -3.79
C LYS A 30 -19.96 7.01 -3.59
N ALA A 31 -18.89 7.59 -3.05
CA ALA A 31 -17.69 6.86 -2.65
C ALA A 31 -18.06 5.78 -1.63
N THR A 32 -17.89 4.52 -2.02
CA THR A 32 -18.06 3.37 -1.12
C THR A 32 -16.71 3.02 -0.52
N THR A 33 -16.69 2.32 0.62
CA THR A 33 -15.44 1.87 1.23
C THR A 33 -14.59 1.01 0.28
N ARG A 34 -15.25 0.32 -0.66
CA ARG A 34 -14.63 -0.36 -1.79
C ARG A 34 -13.82 0.59 -2.69
N MET A 35 -14.40 1.73 -3.09
CA MET A 35 -13.73 2.74 -3.91
C MET A 35 -12.55 3.39 -3.19
N VAL A 36 -12.64 3.49 -1.86
CA VAL A 36 -11.55 4.04 -1.04
C VAL A 36 -10.33 3.11 -1.06
N VAL A 37 -10.53 1.80 -0.85
CA VAL A 37 -9.43 0.83 -0.95
C VAL A 37 -8.86 0.77 -2.37
N GLU A 38 -9.72 0.77 -3.38
CA GLU A 38 -9.31 0.87 -4.78
C GLU A 38 -8.45 2.11 -5.04
N SER A 39 -8.90 3.27 -4.59
CA SER A 39 -8.17 4.53 -4.74
C SER A 39 -6.82 4.49 -4.03
N LEU A 40 -6.71 3.86 -2.87
CA LEU A 40 -5.43 3.71 -2.18
C LEU A 40 -4.47 2.80 -2.97
N VAL A 41 -4.96 1.68 -3.52
CA VAL A 41 -4.16 0.81 -4.39
C VAL A 41 -3.69 1.58 -5.64
N ASP A 42 -4.60 2.31 -6.29
CA ASP A 42 -4.29 3.13 -7.45
C ASP A 42 -3.24 4.21 -7.13
N GLN A 43 -3.33 4.85 -5.95
CA GLN A 43 -2.34 5.83 -5.48
C GLN A 43 -0.97 5.20 -5.25
N LEU A 44 -0.91 4.02 -4.63
CA LEU A 44 0.35 3.31 -4.40
C LEU A 44 1.05 2.97 -5.72
N LEU A 45 0.30 2.39 -6.67
CA LEU A 45 0.81 2.10 -8.01
C LEU A 45 1.24 3.37 -8.75
N ALA A 46 0.41 4.42 -8.71
CA ALA A 46 0.70 5.68 -9.39
C ALA A 46 1.84 6.49 -8.76
N SER A 47 2.21 6.17 -7.51
CA SER A 47 3.33 6.82 -6.81
C SER A 47 4.67 6.46 -7.46
N ASN A 48 4.80 5.23 -7.95
CA ASN A 48 6.04 4.69 -8.51
C ASN A 48 7.28 4.92 -7.63
N LEU A 49 7.09 4.93 -6.30
CA LEU A 49 8.16 5.11 -5.32
C LEU A 49 8.78 3.79 -4.88
N ILE A 50 8.02 2.71 -4.95
CA ILE A 50 8.42 1.32 -4.70
C ILE A 50 8.16 0.56 -6.00
N SER A 51 9.02 -0.40 -6.36
CA SER A 51 8.79 -1.20 -7.58
C SER A 51 7.51 -2.03 -7.47
N ASN A 52 6.91 -2.36 -8.60
CA ASN A 52 5.67 -3.14 -8.60
C ASN A 52 5.86 -4.51 -7.98
N GLU A 53 7.01 -5.15 -8.22
CA GLU A 53 7.39 -6.41 -7.58
C GLU A 53 7.35 -6.31 -6.04
N ARG A 54 8.02 -5.28 -5.49
CA ARG A 54 8.05 -5.05 -4.03
C ARG A 54 6.67 -4.68 -3.49
N LEU A 55 5.89 -3.85 -4.18
CA LEU A 55 4.51 -3.54 -3.81
C LEU A 55 3.63 -4.79 -3.78
N PHE A 56 3.77 -5.65 -4.77
CA PHE A 56 3.00 -6.89 -4.86
C PHE A 56 3.34 -7.82 -3.68
N ASP A 57 4.61 -8.08 -3.44
CA ASP A 57 5.02 -9.02 -2.39
C ASP A 57 4.79 -8.49 -0.97
N GLN A 58 5.08 -7.20 -0.73
CA GLN A 58 5.03 -6.61 0.61
C GLN A 58 3.66 -6.07 0.98
N ILE A 59 2.78 -5.81 0.00
CA ILE A 59 1.47 -5.19 0.26
C ILE A 59 0.34 -5.98 -0.39
N PHE A 60 0.33 -6.14 -1.71
CA PHE A 60 -0.89 -6.60 -2.41
C PHE A 60 -1.15 -8.11 -2.25
N TYR A 61 -0.10 -8.91 -2.20
CA TYR A 61 -0.14 -10.36 -2.05
C TYR A 61 0.60 -10.83 -0.78
N ASN A 62 0.72 -9.93 0.20
CA ASN A 62 1.40 -10.25 1.43
C ASN A 62 0.51 -11.13 2.34
N LYS A 63 1.03 -12.30 2.74
CA LYS A 63 0.40 -13.22 3.72
C LYS A 63 0.13 -12.60 5.08
N ASP A 64 0.78 -11.50 5.35
CA ASP A 64 0.65 -10.74 6.56
C ASP A 64 -0.57 -9.81 6.54
N ILE A 65 -0.98 -9.42 5.32
CA ILE A 65 -2.19 -8.67 5.02
C ILE A 65 -3.23 -9.65 4.45
N ILE A 66 -3.59 -10.67 5.23
CA ILE A 66 -4.72 -11.54 4.88
C ILE A 66 -6.02 -10.77 5.08
N TRP A 67 -6.82 -10.72 4.03
CA TRP A 67 -8.18 -10.18 4.05
C TRP A 67 -9.19 -11.30 4.31
N ILE A 68 -9.03 -12.43 3.64
CA ILE A 68 -9.97 -13.56 3.65
C ILE A 68 -9.21 -14.84 3.94
N GLN A 69 -9.71 -15.67 4.84
CA GLN A 69 -9.18 -17.00 5.08
C GLN A 69 -10.34 -17.99 5.22
N ASN A 70 -10.24 -19.13 4.55
CA ASN A 70 -11.04 -20.32 4.82
C ASN A 70 -10.10 -21.54 4.98
N GLU A 71 -10.66 -22.73 5.21
CA GLU A 71 -9.88 -23.95 5.45
C GLU A 71 -8.95 -24.34 4.28
N SER A 72 -9.22 -23.85 3.07
CA SER A 72 -8.53 -24.22 1.84
C SER A 72 -7.79 -23.05 1.17
N PHE A 73 -8.05 -21.80 1.57
CA PHE A 73 -7.59 -20.61 0.85
C PHE A 73 -7.30 -19.44 1.78
N ASN A 74 -6.21 -18.72 1.45
CA ASN A 74 -5.90 -17.40 1.96
C ASN A 74 -6.00 -16.40 0.81
N GLY A 75 -6.79 -15.36 0.98
CA GLY A 75 -6.90 -14.21 0.10
C GLY A 75 -6.25 -12.99 0.77
N HIS A 76 -5.32 -12.37 0.07
CA HIS A 76 -4.63 -11.15 0.49
C HIS A 76 -5.43 -9.93 0.02
N LEU A 77 -4.80 -8.77 -0.14
CA LEU A 77 -5.47 -7.64 -0.80
C LEU A 77 -5.90 -8.02 -2.22
N PHE A 78 -5.04 -8.77 -2.93
CA PHE A 78 -5.33 -9.39 -4.21
C PHE A 78 -5.58 -10.90 -4.05
N ALA A 79 -6.50 -11.43 -4.85
CA ALA A 79 -6.71 -12.87 -5.02
C ALA A 79 -6.71 -13.23 -6.51
N LYS A 80 -6.06 -14.34 -6.89
CA LYS A 80 -6.07 -14.79 -8.29
C LYS A 80 -7.51 -15.03 -8.77
N ALA A 81 -7.84 -14.57 -9.97
CA ALA A 81 -9.19 -14.65 -10.54
C ALA A 81 -9.72 -16.09 -10.57
N ASN A 82 -8.87 -17.06 -10.90
CA ASN A 82 -9.21 -18.49 -11.01
C ASN A 82 -9.57 -19.18 -9.68
N ILE A 83 -9.22 -18.60 -8.52
CA ILE A 83 -9.62 -19.10 -7.21
C ILE A 83 -10.77 -18.29 -6.58
N THR A 84 -11.18 -17.18 -7.22
CA THR A 84 -12.17 -16.28 -6.62
C THR A 84 -13.58 -16.89 -6.52
N ASP A 85 -13.92 -17.86 -7.36
CA ASP A 85 -15.18 -18.61 -7.22
C ASP A 85 -15.18 -19.51 -5.98
N GLN A 86 -14.02 -20.01 -5.57
CA GLN A 86 -13.85 -20.79 -4.34
C GLN A 86 -13.88 -19.89 -3.10
N LEU A 87 -13.54 -18.61 -3.29
CA LEU A 87 -13.78 -17.56 -2.32
C LEU A 87 -15.24 -17.08 -2.30
N LYS A 88 -16.18 -17.59 -3.12
CA LYS A 88 -17.61 -17.19 -3.07
C LYS A 88 -18.46 -18.10 -2.18
N THR A 89 -17.98 -19.29 -1.82
CA THR A 89 -18.82 -20.34 -1.23
C THR A 89 -19.10 -20.14 0.25
N LYS A 90 -20.34 -20.47 0.67
CA LYS A 90 -20.77 -20.56 2.08
C LYS A 90 -20.07 -21.73 2.77
N THR A 91 -18.97 -21.46 3.43
CA THR A 91 -18.46 -22.31 4.51
C THR A 91 -18.20 -21.39 5.70
N ASN A 92 -18.88 -21.66 6.83
CA ASN A 92 -18.80 -20.95 8.12
C ASN A 92 -19.63 -19.65 8.29
N ASP A 93 -20.91 -19.64 7.88
CA ASP A 93 -21.87 -18.53 8.12
C ASP A 93 -21.47 -17.13 7.58
N PHE A 94 -20.32 -17.02 6.92
CA PHE A 94 -19.82 -15.82 6.26
C PHE A 94 -20.00 -15.95 4.73
N MET A 95 -20.99 -15.26 4.15
CA MET A 95 -21.07 -15.15 2.68
C MET A 95 -20.00 -14.19 2.16
N MET A 96 -18.93 -14.74 1.59
CA MET A 96 -17.92 -13.99 0.87
C MET A 96 -18.49 -13.50 -0.48
N TYR A 97 -19.22 -12.40 -0.46
CA TYR A 97 -19.69 -11.76 -1.67
C TYR A 97 -18.50 -11.11 -2.39
N MET A 98 -17.95 -11.80 -3.38
CA MET A 98 -17.28 -11.10 -4.49
C MET A 98 -18.36 -10.27 -5.19
N PRO A 99 -18.16 -8.95 -5.36
CA PRO A 99 -19.17 -8.12 -6.02
C PRO A 99 -19.42 -8.64 -7.44
N THR A 100 -20.66 -8.54 -7.91
CA THR A 100 -21.08 -8.90 -9.29
C THR A 100 -20.29 -8.19 -10.39
N ASN A 101 -19.60 -7.10 -10.04
CA ASN A 101 -18.66 -6.39 -10.89
C ASN A 101 -17.35 -6.26 -10.09
N PRO A 102 -16.35 -7.17 -10.22
CA PRO A 102 -15.08 -7.12 -9.49
C PRO A 102 -14.18 -5.96 -9.98
N ILE A 103 -13.24 -5.53 -9.14
CA ILE A 103 -12.11 -4.70 -9.59
C ILE A 103 -10.99 -5.66 -9.94
N VAL A 104 -10.52 -5.60 -11.19
CA VAL A 104 -9.53 -6.53 -11.72
C VAL A 104 -8.24 -5.78 -12.02
N TYR A 105 -7.13 -6.34 -11.55
CA TYR A 105 -5.78 -5.96 -11.92
C TYR A 105 -5.14 -7.12 -12.68
N GLU A 106 -4.49 -6.82 -13.78
CA GLU A 106 -3.64 -7.74 -14.52
C GLU A 106 -2.21 -7.59 -13.99
N VAL A 107 -1.64 -8.69 -13.50
CA VAL A 107 -0.29 -8.75 -12.96
C VAL A 107 0.51 -9.75 -13.78
N ASN A 108 1.45 -9.28 -14.60
CA ASN A 108 2.21 -10.10 -15.55
C ASN A 108 1.32 -11.03 -16.41
N GLY A 109 0.18 -10.53 -16.90
CA GLY A 109 -0.78 -11.30 -17.70
C GLY A 109 -1.72 -12.21 -16.91
N GLU A 110 -1.56 -12.33 -15.60
CA GLU A 110 -2.49 -13.04 -14.73
C GLU A 110 -3.53 -12.08 -14.15
N HIS A 111 -4.80 -12.50 -14.12
CA HIS A 111 -5.87 -11.69 -13.53
C HIS A 111 -5.96 -11.89 -12.01
N TYR A 112 -5.96 -10.77 -11.28
CA TYR A 112 -6.20 -10.70 -9.85
C TYR A 112 -7.42 -9.84 -9.56
N HIS A 113 -8.26 -10.28 -8.64
CA HIS A 113 -9.36 -9.48 -8.12
C HIS A 113 -8.89 -8.77 -6.85
N LEU A 114 -9.12 -7.46 -6.79
CA LEU A 114 -9.06 -6.74 -5.53
C LEU A 114 -10.19 -7.24 -4.65
N ILE A 115 -9.85 -7.75 -3.48
CA ILE A 115 -10.86 -8.12 -2.49
C ILE A 115 -11.46 -6.80 -1.97
N THR A 116 -12.80 -6.72 -1.88
CA THR A 116 -13.48 -5.47 -1.49
C THR A 116 -14.61 -5.69 -0.49
N ARG A 117 -14.68 -6.87 0.14
CA ARG A 117 -15.70 -7.18 1.14
C ARG A 117 -15.38 -6.47 2.45
N ILE A 118 -15.87 -5.24 2.55
CA ILE A 118 -15.73 -4.35 3.69
C ILE A 118 -17.12 -3.88 4.06
N ASP A 119 -17.64 -4.41 5.17
CA ASP A 119 -19.01 -4.07 5.58
C ASP A 119 -19.03 -3.25 6.89
N SER A 120 -17.92 -3.17 7.63
CA SER A 120 -17.87 -2.34 8.84
C SER A 120 -16.68 -1.39 8.88
N THR A 121 -17.01 -0.10 8.78
CA THR A 121 -16.15 1.06 9.01
C THR A 121 -16.15 1.51 10.48
N ARG A 122 -16.88 0.80 11.36
CA ARG A 122 -17.16 1.24 12.74
C ARG A 122 -16.05 0.90 13.74
N ALA A 123 -15.27 -0.14 13.47
CA ALA A 123 -14.21 -0.55 14.37
C ALA A 123 -12.99 0.36 14.22
N LYS A 124 -12.50 0.91 15.33
CA LYS A 124 -11.28 1.70 15.35
C LYS A 124 -10.05 0.85 15.01
N PRO A 125 -9.04 1.40 14.32
CA PRO A 125 -7.80 0.67 14.05
C PRO A 125 -7.04 0.36 15.35
N ASN A 126 -6.43 -0.81 15.43
CA ASN A 126 -5.62 -1.26 16.58
C ASN A 126 -4.14 -1.22 16.21
N LEU A 127 -3.48 -0.09 16.49
CA LEU A 127 -2.07 0.12 16.16
C LEU A 127 -1.14 -0.88 16.87
N GLU A 128 -1.40 -1.23 18.13
CA GLU A 128 -0.59 -2.21 18.88
C GLU A 128 -0.58 -3.58 18.21
N ARG A 129 -1.72 -4.00 17.66
CA ARG A 129 -1.83 -5.26 16.93
C ARG A 129 -1.16 -5.17 15.57
N LEU A 130 -1.24 -4.03 14.90
CA LEU A 130 -0.64 -3.80 13.59
C LEU A 130 0.88 -3.66 13.65
N SER A 131 1.42 -3.15 14.76
CA SER A 131 2.87 -3.01 14.98
C SER A 131 3.58 -4.29 15.41
N GLN A 132 2.82 -5.35 15.74
CA GLN A 132 3.40 -6.66 16.03
C GLN A 132 3.79 -7.37 14.72
N VAL A 133 4.53 -8.48 14.85
CA VAL A 133 4.75 -9.40 13.73
C VAL A 133 3.41 -9.61 13.04
N PRO A 134 3.37 -9.36 11.73
CA PRO A 134 2.11 -9.36 11.03
C PRO A 134 1.31 -10.64 11.24
N LYS A 135 0.00 -10.43 11.40
CA LYS A 135 -0.97 -11.49 11.63
C LYS A 135 -2.16 -11.23 10.75
N ALA A 136 -2.69 -12.31 10.20
CA ALA A 136 -3.89 -12.30 9.37
C ALA A 136 -4.98 -11.38 9.95
N ILE A 137 -5.41 -10.38 9.19
CA ILE A 137 -6.48 -9.47 9.61
C ILE A 137 -7.81 -10.08 9.17
N LEU A 138 -8.33 -10.95 10.02
CA LEU A 138 -9.60 -11.62 9.73
C LEU A 138 -10.78 -10.62 9.77
N SER A 139 -11.57 -10.61 8.70
CA SER A 139 -12.96 -10.14 8.57
C SER A 139 -13.22 -8.74 8.02
N ALA A 140 -14.38 -8.64 7.35
CA ALA A 140 -15.02 -7.44 6.81
C ALA A 140 -15.30 -6.32 7.85
N ALA A 141 -15.03 -6.56 9.13
CA ALA A 141 -15.22 -5.61 10.22
C ALA A 141 -14.01 -4.70 10.52
N ARG A 142 -12.89 -4.91 9.81
CA ARG A 142 -11.58 -4.31 10.14
C ARG A 142 -10.97 -3.50 8.99
N VAL A 143 -11.78 -2.79 8.21
CA VAL A 143 -11.22 -1.97 7.13
C VAL A 143 -10.26 -0.90 7.60
N ASN A 144 -10.54 -0.26 8.74
CA ASN A 144 -9.66 0.77 9.24
C ASN A 144 -8.29 0.19 9.60
N ASP A 145 -8.26 -1.04 10.12
CA ASP A 145 -7.00 -1.77 10.32
C ASP A 145 -6.28 -2.07 9.00
N LEU A 146 -7.03 -2.48 7.96
CA LEU A 146 -6.47 -2.74 6.64
C LEU A 146 -5.87 -1.49 6.02
N LEU A 147 -6.61 -0.38 6.02
CA LEU A 147 -6.15 0.91 5.50
C LEU A 147 -4.87 1.34 6.21
N CYS A 148 -4.85 1.27 7.55
CA CYS A 148 -3.64 1.53 8.32
C CYS A 148 -2.52 0.55 7.97
N SER A 149 -2.80 -0.74 7.84
CA SER A 149 -1.79 -1.75 7.49
C SER A 149 -1.17 -1.52 6.12
N ILE A 150 -1.97 -1.14 5.11
CA ILE A 150 -1.48 -0.82 3.76
C ILE A 150 -0.54 0.38 3.82
N VAL A 151 -0.96 1.46 4.51
CA VAL A 151 -0.14 2.66 4.67
C VAL A 151 1.14 2.34 5.45
N MET A 152 1.04 1.67 6.60
CA MET A 152 2.21 1.28 7.40
C MET A 152 3.22 0.48 6.56
N ARG A 153 2.76 -0.52 5.81
CA ARG A 153 3.61 -1.36 4.97
C ARG A 153 4.25 -0.58 3.83
N PHE A 154 3.54 0.38 3.24
CA PHE A 154 4.14 1.27 2.24
C PHE A 154 5.32 2.05 2.84
N TYR A 155 5.14 2.71 3.99
CA TYR A 155 6.22 3.47 4.62
C TYR A 155 7.38 2.57 5.08
N GLU A 156 7.08 1.44 5.70
CA GLU A 156 8.09 0.46 6.13
C GLU A 156 8.91 -0.08 4.95
N THR A 157 8.25 -0.50 3.87
CA THR A 157 8.91 -1.03 2.67
C THR A 157 9.77 0.05 2.01
N TYR A 158 9.24 1.27 1.89
CA TYR A 158 9.99 2.38 1.29
C TYR A 158 11.22 2.76 2.11
N LEU A 159 11.09 2.78 3.45
CA LEU A 159 12.23 3.04 4.35
C LEU A 159 13.28 1.93 4.28
N GLU A 160 12.84 0.66 4.27
CA GLU A 160 13.73 -0.50 4.13
C GLU A 160 14.54 -0.38 2.84
N ASP A 161 13.87 -0.15 1.71
CA ASP A 161 14.51 -0.07 0.40
C ASP A 161 15.46 1.14 0.30
N LEU A 162 15.06 2.32 0.79
CA LEU A 162 15.93 3.51 0.83
C LEU A 162 17.17 3.32 1.73
N SER A 163 17.09 2.37 2.66
CA SER A 163 18.11 2.08 3.67
C SER A 163 18.91 0.80 3.37
N THR A 164 18.82 0.27 2.15
CA THR A 164 19.42 -1.03 1.75
C THR A 164 20.94 -1.08 1.95
N SER A 165 21.66 0.03 1.73
CA SER A 165 23.11 0.14 1.99
C SER A 165 23.46 1.43 2.73
N ASP A 166 24.63 1.48 3.36
CA ASP A 166 25.08 2.69 4.07
C ASP A 166 25.32 3.87 3.12
N GLU A 167 25.71 3.60 1.88
CA GLU A 167 25.82 4.59 0.81
C GLU A 167 24.44 5.15 0.45
N ALA A 168 23.45 4.28 0.24
CA ALA A 168 22.07 4.68 -0.04
C ALA A 168 21.46 5.48 1.13
N LYS A 169 21.75 5.09 2.38
CA LYS A 169 21.31 5.85 3.57
C LYS A 169 21.89 7.25 3.60
N GLN A 170 23.18 7.40 3.28
CA GLN A 170 23.83 8.71 3.29
C GLN A 170 23.27 9.61 2.18
N GLU A 171 23.08 9.07 0.98
CA GLU A 171 22.50 9.79 -0.16
C GLU A 171 21.05 10.21 0.12
N ASN A 172 20.25 9.31 0.69
CA ASN A 172 18.83 9.51 0.95
C ASN A 172 18.53 10.07 2.35
N ALA A 173 19.51 10.46 3.16
CA ALA A 173 19.32 10.79 4.57
C ALA A 173 18.20 11.82 4.83
N LYS A 174 18.08 12.85 3.97
CA LYS A 174 17.00 13.84 4.08
C LYS A 174 15.62 13.26 3.76
N LEU A 175 15.53 12.42 2.74
CA LEU A 175 14.31 11.74 2.35
C LEU A 175 13.89 10.73 3.41
N ILE A 176 14.81 9.90 3.90
CA ILE A 176 14.59 8.95 5.00
C ILE A 176 14.03 9.68 6.23
N ASN A 177 14.69 10.75 6.69
CA ASN A 177 14.22 11.54 7.83
C ASN A 177 12.81 12.10 7.61
N PHE A 178 12.48 12.54 6.39
CA PHE A 178 11.13 13.00 6.06
C PHE A 178 10.12 11.85 6.15
N VAL A 179 10.44 10.71 5.54
CA VAL A 179 9.57 9.52 5.49
C VAL A 179 9.30 9.00 6.90
N GLU A 180 10.33 8.84 7.73
CA GLU A 180 10.19 8.42 9.14
C GLU A 180 9.30 9.37 9.93
N ARG A 181 9.47 10.69 9.73
CA ARG A 181 8.68 11.69 10.43
C ARG A 181 7.23 11.67 9.98
N GLU A 182 6.96 11.66 8.68
CA GLU A 182 5.58 11.60 8.16
C GLU A 182 4.89 10.30 8.61
N PHE A 183 5.62 9.18 8.60
CA PHE A 183 5.12 7.91 9.12
C PHE A 183 4.77 7.99 10.61
N LYS A 184 5.67 8.56 11.43
CA LYS A 184 5.42 8.75 12.87
C LYS A 184 4.23 9.68 13.13
N GLN A 185 4.10 10.75 12.34
CA GLN A 185 2.97 11.68 12.42
C GLN A 185 1.66 10.99 12.08
N PHE A 186 1.64 10.13 11.06
CA PHE A 186 0.48 9.31 10.74
C PHE A 186 0.08 8.40 11.90
N LEU A 187 1.02 7.64 12.47
CA LEU A 187 0.75 6.75 13.61
C LEU A 187 0.22 7.52 14.84
N GLN A 188 0.82 8.69 15.12
CA GLN A 188 0.37 9.56 16.20
C GLN A 188 -1.06 10.07 15.95
N ALA A 189 -1.35 10.56 14.74
CA ALA A 189 -2.68 11.06 14.40
C ALA A 189 -3.76 9.96 14.48
N VAL A 190 -3.43 8.73 14.09
CA VAL A 190 -4.33 7.57 14.26
C VAL A 190 -4.53 7.24 15.75
N SER A 191 -3.50 7.35 16.58
CA SER A 191 -3.63 7.18 18.03
C SER A 191 -4.57 8.24 18.63
N GLU A 192 -4.38 9.51 18.30
CA GLU A 192 -5.22 10.62 18.76
C GLU A 192 -6.68 10.43 18.29
N LEU A 193 -6.87 9.98 17.04
CA LEU A 193 -8.18 9.61 16.51
C LEU A 193 -8.85 8.48 17.31
N ASN A 194 -8.06 7.52 17.80
CA ASN A 194 -8.49 6.38 18.59
C ASN A 194 -8.82 6.69 20.06
N ASP A 195 -8.20 7.72 20.61
CA ASP A 195 -8.37 8.16 22.00
C ASP A 195 -9.71 8.87 22.19
N TYR A 196 -10.17 9.60 21.17
CA TYR A 196 -11.48 10.22 21.20
C TYR A 196 -12.59 9.21 20.84
N HIS A 197 -13.11 8.53 21.86
CA HIS A 197 -14.12 7.46 21.74
C HIS A 197 -15.37 7.82 20.91
N LEU A 198 -15.76 9.10 20.85
CA LEU A 198 -16.92 9.54 20.07
C LEU A 198 -16.70 9.42 18.55
N ASN A 199 -15.46 9.41 18.07
CA ASN A 199 -15.15 9.16 16.66
C ASN A 199 -15.66 7.80 16.19
N TRP A 200 -15.61 6.80 17.07
CA TRP A 200 -15.93 5.40 16.75
C TRP A 200 -17.31 4.96 17.24
N HIS A 201 -18.11 5.92 17.72
CA HIS A 201 -19.53 5.71 17.98
C HIS A 201 -20.27 5.41 16.65
N PRO A 202 -21.41 4.70 16.63
CA PRO A 202 -22.18 4.47 15.39
C PRO A 202 -22.64 5.72 14.63
N ARG A 203 -22.55 6.90 15.26
CA ARG A 203 -22.81 8.22 14.65
C ARG A 203 -21.56 9.10 14.53
N GLY A 204 -20.41 8.58 14.94
CA GLY A 204 -19.12 9.24 14.80
C GLY A 204 -18.63 9.17 13.36
N ASN A 205 -17.60 9.95 13.07
CA ASN A 205 -16.99 10.12 11.75
C ASN A 205 -15.53 9.63 11.72
N GLY A 206 -15.16 8.70 12.61
CA GLY A 206 -13.78 8.22 12.73
C GLY A 206 -13.25 7.59 11.46
N HIS A 207 -14.10 6.93 10.66
CA HIS A 207 -13.71 6.40 9.37
C HIS A 207 -13.35 7.54 8.40
N GLU A 208 -14.22 8.53 8.24
CA GLU A 208 -14.00 9.67 7.35
C GLU A 208 -12.74 10.46 7.75
N LEU A 209 -12.54 10.66 9.05
CA LEU A 209 -11.32 11.30 9.57
C LEU A 209 -10.07 10.47 9.27
N LEU A 210 -10.13 9.14 9.40
CA LEU A 210 -9.01 8.27 8.99
C LEU A 210 -8.71 8.42 7.49
N LEU A 211 -9.74 8.49 6.64
CA LEU A 211 -9.54 8.69 5.20
C LEU A 211 -8.88 10.04 4.91
N GLU A 212 -9.29 11.10 5.62
CA GLU A 212 -8.67 12.42 5.52
C GLU A 212 -7.20 12.39 5.97
N LEU A 213 -6.86 11.66 7.03
CA LEU A 213 -5.47 11.46 7.44
C LEU A 213 -4.64 10.80 6.34
N ILE A 214 -5.17 9.75 5.70
CA ILE A 214 -4.48 9.03 4.62
C ILE A 214 -4.35 9.91 3.37
N ASP A 215 -5.42 10.60 2.97
CA ASP A 215 -5.41 11.49 1.81
C ASP A 215 -4.44 12.65 1.99
N ASN A 216 -4.16 13.08 3.22
CA ASN A 216 -3.21 14.14 3.51
C ASN A 216 -1.73 13.72 3.46
N LEU A 217 -1.43 12.42 3.38
CA LEU A 217 -0.06 11.93 3.29
C LEU A 217 0.60 12.37 1.98
N GLN A 218 1.73 13.07 2.08
CA GLN A 218 2.37 13.68 0.92
C GLN A 218 3.04 12.63 0.05
N LEU A 219 3.68 11.61 0.64
CA LEU A 219 4.36 10.57 -0.14
C LEU A 219 3.42 9.74 -1.01
N LEU A 220 2.23 9.37 -0.50
CA LEU A 220 1.23 8.65 -1.30
C LEU A 220 0.74 9.43 -2.53
N LYS A 221 0.79 10.77 -2.46
CA LYS A 221 0.44 11.69 -3.56
C LYS A 221 1.67 12.16 -4.35
N SER A 222 2.82 11.56 -4.13
CA SER A 222 4.08 11.98 -4.74
C SER A 222 4.51 11.02 -5.85
N ARG A 223 5.45 11.51 -6.66
CA ARG A 223 6.09 10.78 -7.74
C ARG A 223 7.59 11.07 -7.70
N PRO A 224 8.43 10.20 -8.30
CA PRO A 224 9.84 10.49 -8.50
C PRO A 224 10.08 11.91 -9.03
N GLY A 225 11.05 12.62 -8.46
CA GLY A 225 11.43 13.98 -8.80
C GLY A 225 10.53 15.07 -8.20
N LYS A 226 9.44 14.74 -7.49
CA LYS A 226 8.61 15.75 -6.84
C LYS A 226 9.38 16.42 -5.70
N VAL A 227 9.31 17.74 -5.65
CA VAL A 227 9.90 18.54 -4.57
C VAL A 227 8.85 18.75 -3.48
N ILE A 228 9.17 18.32 -2.26
CA ILE A 228 8.33 18.57 -1.08
C ILE A 228 9.03 19.60 -0.19
N ILE A 229 8.27 20.61 0.24
CA ILE A 229 8.72 21.58 1.22
C ILE A 229 8.58 20.96 2.60
N ASP A 230 9.71 20.79 3.29
CA ASP A 230 9.74 20.32 4.67
C ASP A 230 9.58 21.51 5.63
N PHE A 231 8.35 21.82 6.00
CA PHE A 231 8.05 22.93 6.93
C PHE A 231 8.56 22.73 8.35
N SER A 232 8.99 21.51 8.71
CA SER A 232 9.51 21.21 10.05
C SER A 232 11.02 21.40 10.17
N ASN A 233 11.71 21.58 9.05
CA ASN A 233 13.15 21.82 9.01
C ASN A 233 13.40 23.12 8.25
N ALA A 234 13.92 24.14 8.94
CA ALA A 234 13.97 25.51 8.44
C ALA A 234 14.51 25.60 6.98
N HIS A 235 13.60 25.80 6.02
CA HIS A 235 13.85 25.99 4.59
C HIS A 235 14.47 24.79 3.84
N GLY A 236 14.25 23.56 4.31
CA GLY A 236 14.62 22.35 3.57
C GLY A 236 13.60 21.99 2.50
N TYR A 237 14.06 21.70 1.29
CA TYR A 237 13.29 20.90 0.34
C TYR A 237 13.84 19.47 0.33
N ILE A 238 12.95 18.51 0.12
CA ILE A 238 13.32 17.14 -0.21
C ILE A 238 12.93 16.87 -1.67
N VAL A 239 13.73 16.08 -2.36
CA VAL A 239 13.34 15.51 -3.65
C VAL A 239 12.93 14.07 -3.37
N VAL A 240 11.74 13.71 -3.82
CA VAL A 240 11.24 12.34 -3.70
C VAL A 240 11.92 11.49 -4.76
N GLU A 241 12.54 10.39 -4.35
CA GLU A 241 13.29 9.50 -5.25
C GLU A 241 12.78 8.06 -5.13
N PRO A 242 12.68 7.30 -6.22
CA PRO A 242 12.24 5.91 -6.15
C PRO A 242 13.27 5.06 -5.40
N SER A 243 12.80 4.15 -4.56
CA SER A 243 13.67 3.35 -3.68
C SER A 243 14.48 2.29 -4.41
N TYR A 244 13.96 1.80 -5.54
CA TYR A 244 14.56 0.71 -6.32
C TYR A 244 15.79 1.13 -7.16
N ARG A 245 16.17 2.41 -7.19
CA ARG A 245 17.43 2.86 -7.84
C ARG A 245 18.69 2.23 -7.23
N PHE A 246 18.60 1.78 -5.99
CA PHE A 246 19.73 1.31 -5.21
C PHE A 246 19.76 -0.23 -5.06
N ILE A 247 18.74 -0.92 -5.57
CA ILE A 247 18.69 -2.37 -5.57
C ILE A 247 19.50 -2.88 -6.76
N LYS A 248 20.75 -3.28 -6.52
CA LYS A 248 21.52 -4.08 -7.48
C LYS A 248 20.91 -5.48 -7.51
N GLN A 249 20.35 -5.89 -8.65
CA GLN A 249 20.00 -7.30 -8.84
C GLN A 249 21.28 -8.09 -9.12
N ASP A 250 21.70 -8.92 -8.17
CA ASP A 250 22.46 -10.12 -8.48
C ASP A 250 21.50 -11.07 -9.19
N GLY A 251 21.55 -11.07 -10.52
CA GLY A 251 20.68 -11.90 -11.35
C GLY A 251 20.99 -13.39 -11.18
N GLU A 252 20.29 -14.06 -10.26
CA GLU A 252 20.04 -15.49 -10.41
C GLU A 252 18.79 -15.67 -11.27
N THR A 253 19.04 -15.92 -12.56
CA THR A 253 18.07 -16.48 -13.49
C THR A 253 17.51 -17.76 -12.89
N VAL A 254 16.38 -17.70 -12.21
CA VAL A 254 15.62 -18.91 -11.85
C VAL A 254 15.02 -19.44 -13.15
N GLN A 255 15.77 -20.33 -13.81
CA GLN A 255 15.23 -21.17 -14.86
C GLN A 255 14.10 -22.01 -14.24
N ALA A 256 12.88 -21.78 -14.71
CA ALA A 256 11.76 -22.67 -14.44
C ALA A 256 12.10 -24.08 -14.99
N LEU A 257 12.02 -25.08 -14.11
CA LEU A 257 11.90 -26.49 -14.45
C LEU A 257 10.43 -26.89 -14.43
#